data_AF-A0A967HB28-F1
#
_entry.id   AF-A0A967HB28-F1
#
_cell.length_a   1.000
_cell.length_b   1.000
_cell.length_c   1.000
_cell.angle_alpha   90.00
_cell.angle_beta   90.00
_cell.angle_gamma   90.00
#
_symmetry.space_group_name_H-M   'P 1'
#
loop_
_entity.id
_entity.type
_entity.pdbx_description
1 polymer ?
#
loop_
_entity_poly.entity_id
_entity_poly.type
_entity_poly.pdbx_seq_one_letter_code
_entity_poly.pdbx_strand_id
1 'polypeptide(L)'
;MIGLAVALVVSLLVSAFLTAAEVALFSIGDARIRSLVEGGESALATIRARPRALLVLLRFGDGLAAVVAGATAFRIGHMLLPVWGGLAGILLAAVLLVAIGELWPRRILPERGARFAVAIAPTMLRASRFLRPILYPLERMTRDLPEPRLTSVSEITESELRQLTALGRSEGSIDEHEGQIIERAFRLEDTQVWDIMTPRVDIFAWPDSLTLDEIASQFGTVPYSRVPVYDESIDDVTGVLYLRDAYQALIAGQRDTTLRSLARQPLVVP
;
A
#
# COMPACT_ATOMS: atom_id res chain seq x y z
N MET A 1 22.52 42.14 23.43
CA MET A 1 21.74 40.97 23.89
C MET A 1 20.46 40.75 23.08
N ILE A 2 19.61 41.78 22.88
CA ILE A 2 18.34 41.65 22.15
C ILE A 2 18.53 41.05 20.74
N GLY A 3 19.48 41.57 19.95
CA GLY A 3 19.73 41.03 18.60
C GLY A 3 20.16 39.56 18.58
N LEU A 4 20.89 39.08 19.60
CA LEU A 4 21.29 37.67 19.71
C LEU A 4 20.10 36.79 20.08
N ALA A 5 19.24 37.25 20.99
CA ALA A 5 18.02 36.54 21.36
C ALA A 5 17.04 36.44 20.18
N VAL A 6 16.90 37.51 19.39
CA VAL A 6 16.10 37.50 18.15
C VAL A 6 16.67 36.49 17.16
N ALA A 7 17.98 36.48 16.93
CA ALA A 7 18.62 35.52 16.03
C ALA A 7 18.42 34.06 16.49
N LEU A 8 18.48 33.80 17.80
CA LEU A 8 18.21 32.47 18.37
C LEU A 8 16.75 32.04 18.12
N VAL A 9 15.78 32.91 18.39
CA VAL A 9 14.35 32.62 18.17
C VAL A 9 14.06 32.38 16.68
N VAL A 10 14.60 33.23 15.80
CA VAL A 10 14.44 33.06 14.35
C VAL A 10 15.03 31.72 13.90
N SER A 11 16.20 31.34 14.42
CA SER A 11 16.82 30.05 14.08
C SER A 11 15.97 28.85 14.51
N LEU A 12 15.36 28.91 15.70
CA LEU A 12 14.43 27.89 16.19
C LEU A 12 13.19 27.77 15.29
N LEU A 13 12.61 28.91 14.88
CA LEU A 13 11.45 28.92 13.99
C LEU A 13 11.78 28.38 12.59
N VAL A 14 12.96 28.71 12.06
CA VAL A 14 13.43 28.18 10.78
C VAL A 14 13.62 26.67 10.85
N SER A 15 14.27 26.16 11.90
CA SER A 15 14.42 24.72 12.12
C SER A 15 13.06 24.02 12.22
N ALA A 16 12.13 24.56 13.03
CA ALA A 16 10.77 24.03 13.14
C ALA A 16 10.02 23.99 11.80
N PHE A 17 10.15 25.06 10.99
CA PHE A 17 9.53 25.14 9.68
C PHE A 17 10.12 24.13 8.69
N LEU A 18 11.44 23.94 8.68
CA LEU A 18 12.11 22.97 7.81
C LEU A 18 11.72 21.53 8.17
N THR A 19 11.67 21.19 9.47
CA THR A 19 11.16 19.89 9.92
C THR A 19 9.69 19.71 9.55
N ALA A 20 8.86 20.74 9.74
CA ALA A 20 7.46 20.69 9.33
C ALA A 20 7.30 20.44 7.82
N ALA A 21 8.13 21.10 7.00
CA ALA A 21 8.17 20.88 5.56
C ALA A 21 8.55 19.45 5.21
N GLU A 22 9.58 18.90 5.87
CA GLU A 22 10.00 17.50 5.70
C GLU A 22 8.85 16.55 6.02
N VAL A 23 8.25 16.67 7.20
CA VAL A 23 7.16 15.79 7.64
C VAL A 23 5.99 15.86 6.67
N ALA A 24 5.55 17.07 6.28
CA ALA A 24 4.41 17.22 5.38
C ALA A 24 4.66 16.69 3.96
N LEU A 25 5.85 16.93 3.39
CA LEU A 25 6.19 16.48 2.03
C LEU A 25 6.36 14.95 1.96
N PHE A 26 6.79 14.32 3.06
CA PHE A 26 7.04 12.88 3.12
C PHE A 26 5.89 12.07 3.73
N SER A 27 4.90 12.69 4.38
CA SER A 27 3.73 11.99 4.94
C SER A 27 2.66 11.64 3.90
N ILE A 28 2.75 12.17 2.67
CA ILE A 28 1.74 11.95 1.62
C ILE A 28 2.15 10.76 0.77
N GLY A 29 1.26 9.76 0.67
CA GLY A 29 1.47 8.59 -0.21
C GLY A 29 1.31 8.92 -1.70
N ASP A 30 1.96 8.10 -2.55
CA ASP A 30 2.03 8.34 -4.00
C ASP A 30 0.65 8.39 -4.69
N ALA A 31 -0.31 7.60 -4.23
CA ALA A 31 -1.68 7.62 -4.75
C ALA A 31 -2.34 9.00 -4.57
N ARG A 32 -2.11 9.63 -3.42
CA ARG A 32 -2.64 10.97 -3.13
C ARG A 32 -1.91 12.04 -3.96
N ILE A 33 -0.60 11.92 -4.17
CA ILE A 33 0.16 12.82 -5.05
C ILE A 33 -0.39 12.78 -6.47
N ARG A 34 -0.66 11.58 -7.03
CA ARG A 34 -1.26 11.45 -8.36
C ARG A 34 -2.60 12.20 -8.49
N SER A 35 -3.49 12.03 -7.52
CA SER A 35 -4.77 12.76 -7.49
C SER A 35 -4.61 14.29 -7.43
N LEU A 36 -3.58 14.80 -6.72
CA LEU A 36 -3.32 16.24 -6.62
C LEU A 36 -2.72 16.81 -7.93
N VAL A 37 -1.94 16.02 -8.66
CA VAL A 37 -1.39 16.40 -9.98
C VAL A 37 -2.51 16.54 -11.01
N GLU A 38 -3.47 15.61 -11.01
CA GLU A 38 -4.67 15.69 -11.86
C GLU A 38 -5.48 16.96 -11.57
N GLY A 39 -5.47 17.43 -10.32
CA GLY A 39 -6.06 18.70 -9.88
C GLY A 39 -5.24 19.96 -10.18
N GLY A 40 -4.08 19.86 -10.84
CA GLY A 40 -3.23 20.99 -11.25
C GLY A 40 -2.03 21.29 -10.35
N GLU A 41 -1.83 20.56 -9.24
CA GLU A 41 -0.76 20.83 -8.26
C GLU A 41 0.55 20.10 -8.59
N SER A 42 1.16 20.43 -9.74
CA SER A 42 2.36 19.78 -10.29
C SER A 42 3.66 20.02 -9.48
N ALA A 43 3.70 21.06 -8.66
CA ALA A 43 4.88 21.44 -7.87
C ALA A 43 5.26 20.35 -6.85
N LEU A 44 4.26 19.74 -6.20
CA LEU A 44 4.47 18.70 -5.20
C LEU A 44 5.08 17.43 -5.82
N ALA A 45 4.58 17.00 -6.98
CA ALA A 45 5.13 15.85 -7.68
C ALA A 45 6.57 16.13 -8.18
N THR A 46 6.82 17.33 -8.69
CA THR A 46 8.15 17.71 -9.21
C THR A 46 9.20 17.69 -8.10
N ILE A 47 8.87 18.17 -6.90
CA ILE A 47 9.82 18.18 -5.80
C ILE A 47 10.03 16.78 -5.20
N ARG A 48 8.96 15.96 -5.16
CA ARG A 48 9.03 14.59 -4.66
C ARG A 48 9.76 13.64 -5.61
N ALA A 49 9.79 13.96 -6.91
CA ALA A 49 10.56 13.21 -7.91
C ALA A 49 12.08 13.26 -7.70
N ARG A 50 12.58 14.17 -6.86
CA ARG A 50 14.00 14.25 -6.47
C ARG A 50 14.15 14.26 -4.95
N PRO A 51 13.80 13.14 -4.27
CA PRO A 51 13.71 13.10 -2.82
C PRO A 51 15.08 13.34 -2.16
N ARG A 52 16.18 12.85 -2.76
CA ARG A 52 17.54 13.08 -2.24
C ARG A 52 17.91 14.57 -2.20
N ALA A 53 17.70 15.29 -3.32
CA ALA A 53 18.01 16.71 -3.40
C ALA A 53 17.18 17.54 -2.41
N LEU A 54 15.90 17.17 -2.24
CA LEU A 54 15.01 17.79 -1.26
C LEU A 54 15.48 17.54 0.18
N LEU A 55 15.85 16.30 0.53
CA LEU A 55 16.37 15.98 1.86
C LEU A 55 17.68 16.72 2.15
N VAL A 56 18.59 16.76 1.18
CA VAL A 56 19.84 17.52 1.30
C VAL A 56 19.55 19.00 1.54
N LEU A 57 18.62 19.61 0.81
CA LEU A 57 18.22 21.01 1.02
C LEU A 57 17.68 21.25 2.44
N LEU A 58 16.72 20.44 2.89
CA LEU A 58 16.08 20.60 4.19
C LEU A 58 17.08 20.40 5.33
N ARG A 59 17.91 19.34 5.25
CA ARG A 59 18.93 19.02 6.25
C ARG A 59 20.06 20.04 6.29
N PHE A 60 20.48 20.55 5.13
CA PHE A 60 21.46 21.61 5.06
C PHE A 60 20.93 22.91 5.70
N GLY A 61 19.68 23.28 5.41
CA GLY A 61 19.04 24.45 6.01
C GLY A 61 18.89 24.32 7.54
N ASP A 62 18.49 23.15 8.01
CA ASP A 62 18.33 22.87 9.45
C ASP A 62 19.69 22.91 10.17
N GLY A 63 20.73 22.32 9.56
CA GLY A 63 22.09 22.40 10.06
C GLY A 63 22.61 23.84 10.18
N LEU A 64 22.34 24.70 9.19
CA LEU A 64 22.69 26.12 9.26
C LEU A 64 21.95 26.84 10.40
N ALA A 65 20.66 26.58 10.56
CA ALA A 65 19.87 27.14 11.67
C ALA A 65 20.44 26.69 13.03
N ALA A 66 20.82 25.42 13.16
CA ALA A 66 21.44 24.88 14.36
C ALA A 66 22.79 25.53 14.69
N VAL A 67 23.65 25.75 13.68
CA VAL A 67 24.94 26.44 13.87
C VAL A 67 24.73 27.88 14.33
N VAL A 68 23.80 28.62 13.73
CA VAL A 68 23.49 30.01 14.13
C VAL A 68 22.89 30.05 15.54
N ALA A 69 21.96 29.15 15.86
CA ALA A 69 21.40 29.01 17.21
C ALA A 69 22.47 28.69 18.25
N GLY A 70 23.35 27.73 17.97
CA GLY A 70 24.46 27.37 18.86
C GLY A 70 25.44 28.51 19.09
N ALA A 71 25.85 29.21 18.03
CA ALA A 71 26.78 30.34 18.12
C ALA A 71 26.17 31.53 18.90
N THR A 72 24.90 31.85 18.66
CA THR A 72 24.20 32.92 19.36
C THR A 72 23.96 32.57 20.83
N ALA A 73 23.56 31.33 21.13
CA ALA A 73 23.36 30.86 22.49
C ALA A 73 24.67 30.75 23.28
N PHE A 74 25.77 30.34 22.65
CA PHE A 74 27.11 30.39 23.24
C PHE A 74 27.47 31.83 23.66
N ARG A 75 27.25 32.79 22.76
CA ARG A 75 27.55 34.21 23.01
C ARG A 75 26.72 34.77 24.15
N ILE A 76 25.42 34.47 24.18
CA ILE A 76 24.49 34.89 25.26
C ILE A 76 24.92 34.25 26.59
N GLY A 77 25.16 32.94 26.58
CA GLY A 77 25.54 32.19 27.77
C GLY A 77 26.86 32.68 28.36
N HIS A 78 27.87 32.92 27.53
CA HIS A 78 29.16 33.47 27.96
C HIS A 78 29.05 34.88 28.54
N MET A 79 28.10 35.70 28.06
CA MET A 79 27.81 37.02 28.66
C MET A 79 27.17 36.93 30.06
N LEU A 80 26.42 35.86 30.35
CA LEU A 80 25.76 35.65 31.65
C LEU A 80 26.70 35.00 32.67
N LEU A 81 27.45 33.98 32.24
CA LEU A 81 28.37 33.19 33.06
C LEU A 81 29.68 33.01 32.27
N PRO A 82 30.74 33.77 32.57
CA PRO A 82 31.95 33.79 31.74
C PRO A 82 32.66 32.44 31.59
N VAL A 83 32.60 31.59 32.62
CA VAL A 83 33.33 30.31 32.64
C VAL A 83 32.52 29.18 31.99
N TRP A 84 31.31 28.92 32.50
CA TRP A 84 30.48 27.77 32.06
C TRP A 84 29.29 28.14 31.19
N GLY A 85 28.96 29.43 31.11
CA GLY A 85 27.73 29.90 30.47
C GLY A 85 27.67 29.63 28.98
N GLY A 86 28.81 29.71 28.28
CA GLY A 86 28.86 29.40 26.84
C GLY A 86 28.46 27.95 26.56
N LEU A 87 29.02 26.99 27.31
CA LEU A 87 28.70 25.57 27.19
C LEU A 87 27.25 25.29 27.56
N ALA A 88 26.78 25.87 28.67
CA ALA A 88 25.37 25.75 29.09
C ALA A 88 24.41 26.33 28.05
N GLY A 89 24.78 27.43 27.39
CA GLY A 89 24.02 28.04 26.30
C GLY A 89 23.88 27.14 25.09
N ILE A 90 24.97 26.50 24.65
CA ILE A 90 24.95 25.53 23.54
C ILE A 90 24.06 24.33 23.89
N LEU A 91 24.22 23.76 25.09
CA LEU A 91 23.40 22.63 25.54
C LEU A 91 21.92 22.98 25.58
N LEU A 92 21.57 24.16 26.11
CA LEU A 92 20.20 24.64 26.15
C LEU A 92 19.65 24.83 24.74
N ALA A 93 20.42 25.44 23.82
CA ALA A 93 20.00 25.61 22.44
C ALA A 93 19.77 24.27 21.72
N ALA A 94 20.63 23.28 21.95
CA ALA A 94 20.46 21.94 21.40
C ALA A 94 19.15 21.29 21.90
N VAL A 95 18.86 21.38 23.20
CA VAL A 95 17.60 20.87 23.76
C VAL A 95 16.38 21.60 23.16
N LEU A 96 16.45 22.92 23.02
CA LEU A 96 15.36 23.72 22.42
C LEU A 96 15.15 23.39 20.94
N LEU A 97 16.22 23.22 20.16
CA LEU A 97 16.15 22.80 18.77
C LEU A 97 15.50 21.43 18.64
N VAL A 98 15.88 20.45 19.46
CA VAL A 98 15.25 19.13 19.43
C VAL A 98 13.79 19.20 19.86
N ALA A 99 13.48 19.87 20.97
CA ALA A 99 12.12 19.92 21.49
C ALA A 99 11.16 20.69 20.56
N ILE A 100 11.53 21.90 20.17
CA ILE A 100 10.66 22.83 19.41
C ILE A 100 10.87 22.68 17.91
N GLY A 101 12.13 22.56 17.47
CA GLY A 101 12.49 22.44 16.06
C GLY A 101 12.16 21.08 15.46
N GLU A 102 12.22 20.00 16.26
CA GLU A 102 12.04 18.64 15.74
C GLU A 102 10.81 17.92 16.30
N LEU A 103 10.68 17.82 17.62
CA LEU A 103 9.68 16.97 18.27
C LEU A 103 8.25 17.49 18.06
N TRP A 104 8.05 18.81 18.19
CA TRP A 104 6.74 19.45 18.04
C TRP A 104 6.16 19.32 16.62
N PRO A 105 6.88 19.72 15.55
CA PRO A 105 6.38 19.59 14.18
C PRO A 105 5.99 18.16 13.81
N ARG A 106 6.80 17.17 14.22
CA ARG A 106 6.56 15.75 13.94
C ARG A 106 5.28 15.20 14.56
N ARG A 107 4.82 15.77 15.68
CA ARG A 107 3.60 15.32 16.37
C ARG A 107 2.34 15.95 15.83
N ILE A 108 2.39 17.21 15.39
CA ILE A 108 1.19 18.02 15.08
C ILE A 108 0.78 17.90 13.60
N LEU A 109 1.74 17.74 12.69
CA LEU A 109 1.48 17.84 11.25
C LEU A 109 0.85 16.61 10.54
N PRO A 110 0.93 15.36 11.02
CA PRO A 110 0.42 14.21 10.27
C PRO A 110 -1.04 14.31 9.84
N GLU A 111 -1.90 14.97 10.63
CA GLU A 111 -3.34 15.10 10.35
C GLU A 111 -3.71 16.18 9.32
N ARG A 112 -2.81 17.13 9.03
CA ARG A 112 -3.06 18.28 8.12
C ARG A 112 -1.98 18.48 7.05
N GLY A 113 -1.03 17.55 6.95
CA GLY A 113 0.17 17.68 6.12
C GLY A 113 -0.10 17.91 4.64
N ALA A 114 -1.17 17.38 4.08
CA ALA A 114 -1.47 17.46 2.65
C ALA A 114 -1.60 18.91 2.12
N ARG A 115 -2.40 19.75 2.81
CA ARG A 115 -2.59 21.15 2.40
C ARG A 115 -1.31 21.97 2.56
N PHE A 116 -0.58 21.72 3.66
CA PHE A 116 0.67 22.41 3.93
C PHE A 116 1.76 22.04 2.91
N ALA A 117 1.87 20.77 2.54
CA ALA A 117 2.80 20.27 1.53
C ALA A 117 2.57 20.90 0.15
N VAL A 118 1.29 21.01 -0.28
CA VAL A 118 0.94 21.67 -1.54
C VAL A 118 1.35 23.14 -1.50
N ALA A 119 1.03 23.85 -0.42
CA ALA A 119 1.36 25.26 -0.27
C ALA A 119 2.88 25.53 -0.25
N ILE A 120 3.67 24.65 0.36
CA ILE A 120 5.12 24.85 0.53
C ILE A 120 5.96 24.33 -0.65
N ALA A 121 5.46 23.37 -1.42
CA ALA A 121 6.14 22.77 -2.57
C ALA A 121 6.74 23.80 -3.56
N PRO A 122 6.00 24.83 -4.04
CA PRO A 122 6.56 25.80 -4.98
C PRO A 122 7.68 26.67 -4.38
N THR A 123 7.64 26.93 -3.07
CA THR A 123 8.69 27.67 -2.36
C THR A 123 9.95 26.81 -2.25
N MET A 124 9.80 25.54 -1.89
CA MET A 124 10.91 24.60 -1.81
C MET A 124 11.54 24.29 -3.18
N LEU A 125 10.76 24.28 -4.26
CA LEU A 125 11.28 24.17 -5.63
C LEU A 125 12.15 25.37 -6.03
N ARG A 126 11.74 26.58 -5.65
CA ARG A 126 12.54 27.79 -5.90
C ARG A 126 13.84 27.76 -5.08
N ALA A 127 13.74 27.39 -3.81
CA ALA A 127 14.90 27.25 -2.92
C ALA A 127 15.88 26.19 -3.45
N SER A 128 15.40 25.01 -3.86
CA SER A 128 16.25 23.94 -4.40
C SER A 128 16.94 24.35 -5.70
N ARG A 129 16.26 25.08 -6.59
CA ARG A 129 16.86 25.59 -7.82
C ARG A 129 17.92 26.64 -7.54
N PHE A 130 17.68 27.54 -6.59
CA PHE A 130 18.61 28.61 -6.23
C PHE A 130 19.85 28.07 -5.50
N LEU A 131 19.68 27.13 -4.57
CA LEU A 131 20.76 26.52 -3.80
C LEU A 131 21.46 25.36 -4.52
N ARG A 132 21.00 24.98 -5.73
CA ARG A 132 21.57 23.90 -6.52
C ARG A 132 23.10 23.91 -6.66
N PRO A 133 23.80 25.04 -6.95
CA PRO A 133 25.26 25.01 -7.08
C PRO A 133 25.97 24.63 -5.76
N ILE A 134 25.37 24.96 -4.62
CA ILE A 134 25.89 24.64 -3.28
C ILE A 134 25.55 23.20 -2.89
N LEU A 135 24.35 22.73 -3.25
CA LEU A 135 23.87 21.39 -2.87
C LEU A 135 24.41 20.28 -3.77
N TYR A 136 24.71 20.56 -5.04
CA TYR A 136 25.24 19.59 -6.01
C TYR A 136 26.46 18.79 -5.51
N PRO A 137 27.51 19.39 -4.91
CA PRO A 137 28.63 18.62 -4.36
C PRO A 137 28.22 17.70 -3.21
N LEU A 138 27.31 18.13 -2.34
CA LEU A 138 26.77 17.33 -1.23
C LEU A 138 25.96 16.13 -1.75
N GLU A 139 25.15 16.34 -2.79
CA GLU A 139 24.43 15.27 -3.50
C GLU A 139 25.39 14.28 -4.17
N ARG A 140 26.52 14.76 -4.69
CA ARG A 140 27.52 13.89 -5.34
C ARG A 140 28.27 13.04 -4.32
N MET A 141 28.61 13.57 -3.14
CA MET A 141 29.25 12.79 -2.07
C MET A 141 28.37 11.64 -1.57
N THR A 142 27.06 11.81 -1.61
CA THR A 142 26.10 10.81 -1.14
C THR A 142 25.57 9.90 -2.27
N ARG A 143 26.00 10.12 -3.52
CA ARG A 143 25.53 9.36 -4.69
C ARG A 143 25.91 7.87 -4.62
N ASP A 144 27.13 7.59 -4.14
CA ASP A 144 27.71 6.25 -4.11
C ASP A 144 27.40 5.52 -2.80
N LEU A 145 26.73 6.19 -1.85
CA LEU A 145 26.21 5.52 -0.67
C LEU A 145 24.98 4.71 -1.08
N PRO A 146 24.85 3.44 -0.62
CA PRO A 146 23.65 2.67 -0.85
C PRO A 146 22.46 3.46 -0.30
N GLU A 147 21.45 3.68 -1.12
CA GLU A 147 20.20 4.29 -0.65
C GLU A 147 19.66 3.43 0.49
N PRO A 148 19.38 4.00 1.68
CA PRO A 148 18.52 3.30 2.62
C PRO A 148 17.21 3.08 1.85
N ARG A 149 16.81 1.81 1.73
CA ARG A 149 15.58 1.36 1.06
C ARG A 149 14.37 1.91 1.82
N LEU A 150 14.14 3.21 1.71
CA LEU A 150 12.96 3.88 2.20
C LEU A 150 12.08 4.03 0.96
N THR A 151 11.15 3.10 0.83
CA THR A 151 9.99 3.20 -0.07
C THR A 151 10.26 2.96 -1.56
N SER A 152 11.07 1.96 -1.91
CA SER A 152 10.61 1.06 -2.97
C SER A 152 9.74 0.03 -2.26
N VAL A 153 8.49 -0.13 -2.70
CA VAL A 153 7.66 -1.30 -2.42
C VAL A 153 8.42 -2.50 -3.01
N SER A 154 9.46 -2.93 -2.29
CA SER A 154 10.31 -4.05 -2.64
C SER A 154 9.50 -5.25 -2.21
N GLU A 155 8.82 -5.87 -3.18
CA GLU A 155 8.19 -7.18 -3.08
C GLU A 155 7.60 -7.44 -1.70
N ILE A 156 6.45 -6.82 -1.40
CA ILE A 156 5.71 -7.19 -0.19
C ILE A 156 5.44 -8.69 -0.31
N THR A 157 6.03 -9.46 0.58
CA THR A 157 5.83 -10.90 0.59
C THR A 157 4.42 -11.20 1.06
N GLU A 158 3.88 -12.36 0.68
CA GLU A 158 2.57 -12.79 1.18
C GLU A 158 2.53 -12.81 2.72
N SER A 159 3.64 -13.19 3.37
CA SER A 159 3.76 -13.13 4.84
C SER A 159 3.63 -11.72 5.41
N GLU A 160 4.17 -10.71 4.74
CA GLU A 160 4.04 -9.31 5.16
C GLU A 160 2.62 -8.80 4.92
N LEU A 161 1.98 -9.17 3.80
CA LEU A 161 0.57 -8.85 3.56
C LEU A 161 -0.34 -9.47 4.63
N ARG A 162 -0.13 -10.74 4.99
CA ARG A 162 -0.88 -11.40 6.07
C ARG A 162 -0.71 -10.69 7.41
N GLN A 163 0.51 -10.23 7.73
CA GLN A 163 0.77 -9.45 8.95
C GLN A 163 0.06 -8.09 8.93
N LEU A 164 0.06 -7.39 7.80
CA LEU A 164 -0.66 -6.12 7.64
C LEU A 164 -2.18 -6.31 7.78
N THR A 165 -2.75 -7.38 7.21
CA THR A 165 -4.17 -7.70 7.39
C THR A 165 -4.50 -8.04 8.84
N ALA A 166 -3.64 -8.81 9.53
CA ALA A 166 -3.84 -9.12 10.95
C ALA A 166 -3.77 -7.87 11.83
N LEU A 167 -2.84 -6.96 11.55
CA LEU A 167 -2.76 -5.67 12.21
C LEU A 167 -4.03 -4.86 11.97
N GLY A 168 -4.49 -4.78 10.71
CA GLY A 168 -5.71 -4.06 10.34
C GLY A 168 -6.96 -4.57 11.05
N ARG A 169 -7.07 -5.90 11.27
CA ARG A 169 -8.11 -6.52 12.10
C ARG A 169 -8.01 -6.11 13.57
N SER A 170 -6.79 -6.14 14.14
CA SER A 170 -6.57 -5.79 15.55
C SER A 170 -6.86 -4.32 15.87
N GLU A 171 -6.60 -3.43 14.90
CA GLU A 171 -6.88 -2.00 15.00
C GLU A 171 -8.33 -1.64 14.64
N GLY A 172 -9.15 -2.62 14.23
CA GLY A 172 -10.55 -2.43 13.86
C GLY A 172 -10.75 -1.73 12.51
N SER A 173 -9.70 -1.62 11.71
CA SER A 173 -9.74 -1.03 10.36
C SER A 173 -10.22 -2.02 9.28
N ILE A 174 -10.11 -3.32 9.55
CA ILE A 174 -10.62 -4.43 8.73
C ILE A 174 -11.57 -5.22 9.59
N ASP A 175 -12.78 -5.47 9.11
CA ASP A 175 -13.74 -6.29 9.84
C ASP A 175 -13.45 -7.80 9.72
N GLU A 176 -14.14 -8.61 10.52
CA GLU A 176 -13.94 -10.06 10.52
C GLU A 176 -14.26 -10.71 9.17
N HIS A 177 -15.30 -10.21 8.48
CA HIS A 177 -15.76 -10.73 7.19
C HIS A 177 -14.78 -10.39 6.06
N GLU A 178 -14.32 -9.14 6.00
CA GLU A 178 -13.30 -8.67 5.06
C GLU A 178 -12.01 -9.47 5.21
N GLY A 179 -11.56 -9.71 6.45
CA GLY A 179 -10.39 -10.52 6.68
C GLY A 179 -10.57 -11.99 6.28
N GLN A 180 -11.78 -12.56 6.40
CA GLN A 180 -12.06 -13.92 5.92
C GLN A 180 -12.00 -14.00 4.40
N ILE A 181 -12.42 -12.95 3.70
CA ILE A 181 -12.30 -12.86 2.24
C ILE A 181 -10.83 -12.83 1.84
N ILE A 182 -10.01 -12.01 2.51
CA ILE A 182 -8.57 -11.91 2.25
C ILE A 182 -7.88 -13.27 2.49
N GLU A 183 -8.20 -13.94 3.59
CA GLU A 183 -7.65 -15.26 3.91
C GLU A 183 -8.04 -16.33 2.88
N ARG A 184 -9.30 -16.32 2.40
CA ARG A 184 -9.75 -17.21 1.33
C ARG A 184 -9.03 -16.93 0.01
N ALA A 185 -8.72 -15.67 -0.29
CA ALA A 185 -7.97 -15.31 -1.49
C ALA A 185 -6.56 -15.90 -1.47
N PHE A 186 -5.85 -15.81 -0.33
CA PHE A 186 -4.55 -16.46 -0.18
C PHE A 186 -4.65 -17.98 -0.32
N ARG A 187 -5.62 -18.62 0.34
CA ARG A 187 -5.80 -20.08 0.23
C ARG A 187 -6.13 -20.53 -1.18
N LEU A 188 -6.85 -19.72 -1.97
CA LEU A 188 -7.24 -20.07 -3.33
C LEU A 188 -6.03 -20.23 -4.26
N GLU A 189 -4.96 -19.44 -4.06
CA GLU A 189 -3.72 -19.56 -4.83
C GLU A 189 -3.06 -20.92 -4.63
N ASP A 190 -3.10 -21.43 -3.40
CA ASP A 190 -2.56 -22.75 -3.04
C ASP A 190 -3.56 -23.91 -3.24
N THR A 191 -4.83 -23.63 -3.50
CA THR A 191 -5.87 -24.67 -3.63
C THR A 191 -5.79 -25.33 -4.99
N GLN A 192 -5.59 -26.64 -5.00
CA GLN A 192 -5.46 -27.42 -6.23
C GLN A 192 -6.79 -28.11 -6.56
N VAL A 193 -6.98 -28.52 -7.81
CA VAL A 193 -8.27 -29.09 -8.27
C VAL A 193 -8.67 -30.31 -7.43
N TRP A 194 -7.71 -31.14 -7.07
CA TRP A 194 -7.95 -32.33 -6.25
C TRP A 194 -8.39 -32.02 -4.82
N ASP A 195 -8.09 -30.84 -4.29
CA ASP A 195 -8.49 -30.44 -2.93
C ASP A 195 -10.00 -30.15 -2.84
N ILE A 196 -10.64 -29.86 -3.97
CA ILE A 196 -12.06 -29.45 -4.05
C ILE A 196 -12.91 -30.31 -4.98
N MET A 197 -12.33 -31.29 -5.68
CA MET A 197 -13.09 -32.18 -6.56
C MET A 197 -13.97 -33.16 -5.77
N THR A 198 -15.06 -33.62 -6.39
CA THR A 198 -15.80 -34.78 -5.89
C THR A 198 -15.01 -36.05 -6.23
N PRO A 199 -14.66 -36.90 -5.25
CA PRO A 199 -13.96 -38.15 -5.53
C PRO A 199 -14.75 -39.04 -6.50
N ARG A 200 -14.05 -39.76 -7.38
CA ARG A 200 -14.66 -40.66 -8.39
C ARG A 200 -15.80 -41.51 -7.84
N VAL A 201 -15.57 -42.12 -6.67
CA VAL A 201 -16.50 -43.08 -6.06
C VAL A 201 -17.80 -42.45 -5.57
N ASP A 202 -17.79 -41.13 -5.41
CA ASP A 202 -18.93 -40.34 -4.94
C ASP A 202 -19.65 -39.59 -6.08
N ILE A 203 -19.22 -39.78 -7.34
CA ILE A 203 -19.83 -39.13 -8.50
C ILE A 203 -21.18 -39.80 -8.82
N PHE A 204 -22.23 -38.99 -8.86
CA PHE A 204 -23.50 -39.36 -9.48
C PHE A 204 -23.42 -39.13 -10.99
N ALA A 205 -23.62 -40.19 -11.77
CA ALA A 205 -23.57 -40.15 -13.24
C ALA A 205 -24.62 -41.10 -13.85
N TRP A 206 -25.01 -40.84 -15.09
CA TRP A 206 -25.93 -41.70 -15.85
C TRP A 206 -25.25 -42.34 -17.07
N PRO A 207 -25.63 -43.57 -17.46
CA PRO A 207 -25.26 -44.10 -18.77
C PRO A 207 -25.79 -43.19 -19.88
N ASP A 208 -24.95 -42.91 -20.88
CA ASP A 208 -25.28 -41.99 -21.96
C ASP A 208 -26.28 -42.56 -22.98
N SER A 209 -26.47 -43.89 -22.92
CA SER A 209 -27.43 -44.65 -23.70
C SER A 209 -28.87 -44.49 -23.23
N LEU A 210 -29.09 -43.99 -22.00
CA LEU A 210 -30.43 -43.75 -21.49
C LEU A 210 -31.15 -42.68 -22.30
N THR A 211 -32.47 -42.77 -22.33
CA THR A 211 -33.37 -41.80 -22.94
C THR A 211 -33.94 -40.84 -21.89
N LEU A 212 -34.47 -39.71 -22.35
CA LEU A 212 -35.12 -38.74 -21.46
C LEU A 212 -36.33 -39.32 -20.73
N ASP A 213 -37.08 -40.24 -21.34
CA ASP A 213 -38.23 -40.89 -20.70
C ASP A 213 -37.79 -41.79 -19.52
N GLU A 214 -36.68 -42.52 -19.66
CA GLU A 214 -36.15 -43.41 -18.62
C GLU A 214 -35.67 -42.66 -17.37
N ILE A 215 -35.10 -41.46 -17.56
CA ILE A 215 -34.69 -40.59 -16.45
C ILE A 215 -35.79 -39.63 -15.98
N ALA A 216 -36.95 -39.61 -16.65
CA ALA A 216 -38.02 -38.63 -16.42
C ALA A 216 -38.49 -38.60 -14.95
N SER A 217 -38.59 -39.78 -14.34
CA SER A 217 -39.03 -39.95 -12.95
C SER A 217 -37.99 -39.51 -11.91
N GLN A 218 -36.72 -39.43 -12.30
CA GLN A 218 -35.59 -39.10 -11.42
C GLN A 218 -35.33 -37.60 -11.34
N PHE A 219 -35.79 -36.80 -12.31
CA PHE A 219 -35.49 -35.37 -12.35
C PHE A 219 -35.93 -34.61 -11.07
N GLY A 220 -37.01 -35.03 -10.42
CA GLY A 220 -37.49 -34.41 -9.18
C GLY A 220 -36.69 -34.76 -7.92
N THR A 221 -35.82 -35.77 -8.00
CA THR A 221 -35.03 -36.27 -6.85
C THR A 221 -33.55 -36.01 -6.98
N VAL A 222 -33.05 -35.67 -8.17
CA VAL A 222 -31.63 -35.36 -8.40
C VAL A 222 -31.30 -33.95 -7.89
N PRO A 223 -30.35 -33.79 -6.94
CA PRO A 223 -30.00 -32.47 -6.36
C PRO A 223 -29.00 -31.68 -7.22
N TYR A 224 -28.56 -32.21 -8.36
CA TYR A 224 -27.48 -31.64 -9.18
C TYR A 224 -28.00 -30.94 -10.42
N SER A 225 -27.41 -29.80 -10.79
CA SER A 225 -27.76 -29.11 -12.05
C SER A 225 -27.06 -29.68 -13.28
N ARG A 226 -25.95 -30.39 -13.08
CA ARG A 226 -25.10 -30.97 -14.13
C ARG A 226 -24.72 -32.38 -13.72
N VAL A 227 -24.93 -33.33 -14.61
CA VAL A 227 -24.67 -34.75 -14.36
C VAL A 227 -23.77 -35.27 -15.47
N PRO A 228 -22.58 -35.81 -15.14
CA PRO A 228 -21.76 -36.53 -16.11
C PRO A 228 -22.54 -37.70 -16.71
N VAL A 229 -22.35 -37.92 -18.01
CA VAL A 229 -22.83 -39.12 -18.69
C VAL A 229 -21.65 -39.92 -19.20
N TYR A 230 -21.75 -41.25 -19.14
CA TYR A 230 -20.67 -42.16 -19.46
C TYR A 230 -21.10 -43.29 -20.39
N ASP A 231 -20.14 -43.91 -21.07
CA ASP A 231 -20.41 -45.05 -21.96
C ASP A 231 -20.36 -46.38 -21.19
N GLU A 232 -19.20 -47.04 -21.14
CA GLU A 232 -19.03 -48.35 -20.50
C GLU A 232 -18.75 -48.25 -18.99
N SER A 233 -18.05 -47.20 -18.57
CA SER A 233 -17.66 -46.98 -17.17
C SER A 233 -17.63 -45.48 -16.86
N ILE A 234 -17.76 -45.11 -15.58
CA ILE A 234 -17.56 -43.73 -15.08
C ILE A 234 -16.17 -43.17 -15.47
N ASP A 235 -15.23 -44.04 -15.80
CA ASP A 235 -13.91 -43.73 -16.34
C ASP A 235 -13.98 -43.05 -17.72
N ASP A 236 -15.03 -43.33 -18.49
CA ASP A 236 -15.25 -42.86 -19.86
C ASP A 236 -16.43 -41.90 -19.91
N VAL A 237 -16.22 -40.69 -19.39
CA VAL A 237 -17.22 -39.62 -19.42
C VAL A 237 -17.30 -39.04 -20.83
N THR A 238 -18.40 -39.35 -21.52
CA THR A 238 -18.65 -38.89 -22.89
C THR A 238 -19.24 -37.47 -22.94
N GLY A 239 -19.81 -36.99 -21.83
CA GLY A 239 -20.41 -35.66 -21.78
C GLY A 239 -20.87 -35.22 -20.40
N VAL A 240 -21.33 -33.96 -20.32
CA VAL A 240 -22.03 -33.40 -19.17
C VAL A 240 -23.44 -33.00 -19.60
N LEU A 241 -24.44 -33.64 -19.00
CA LEU A 241 -25.84 -33.32 -19.19
C LEU A 241 -26.24 -32.17 -18.27
N TYR A 242 -26.78 -31.11 -18.86
CA TYR A 242 -27.37 -30.01 -18.11
C TYR A 242 -28.85 -30.35 -17.88
N LEU A 243 -29.26 -30.51 -16.62
CA LEU A 243 -30.63 -30.94 -16.31
C LEU A 243 -31.68 -29.98 -16.88
N ARG A 244 -31.38 -28.67 -16.92
CA ARG A 244 -32.24 -27.67 -17.55
C ARG A 244 -32.52 -27.98 -19.02
N ASP A 245 -31.49 -28.37 -19.78
CA ASP A 245 -31.60 -28.64 -21.22
C ASP A 245 -32.38 -29.95 -21.43
N ALA A 246 -32.11 -30.96 -20.60
CA ALA A 246 -32.84 -32.23 -20.59
C ALA A 246 -34.34 -32.04 -20.27
N TYR A 247 -34.66 -31.19 -19.28
CA TYR A 247 -36.03 -30.80 -18.96
C TYR A 247 -36.74 -30.09 -20.12
N GLN A 248 -36.05 -29.17 -20.80
CA GLN A 248 -36.62 -28.46 -21.95
C GLN A 248 -36.92 -29.42 -23.10
N ALA A 249 -36.00 -30.34 -23.39
CA ALA A 249 -36.18 -31.38 -24.41
C ALA A 249 -37.34 -32.33 -24.05
N LEU A 250 -37.48 -32.70 -22.77
CA LEU A 250 -38.58 -33.54 -22.30
C LEU A 250 -39.95 -32.85 -22.50
N ILE A 251 -40.05 -31.56 -22.15
CA ILE A 251 -41.28 -30.76 -22.35
C ILE A 251 -41.59 -30.57 -23.84
N ALA A 252 -40.55 -30.45 -24.69
CA ALA A 252 -40.70 -30.38 -26.14
C ALA A 252 -41.10 -31.72 -26.80
N GLY A 253 -41.30 -32.77 -26.00
CA GLY A 253 -41.74 -34.09 -26.46
C GLY A 253 -40.62 -34.97 -27.01
N GLN A 254 -39.35 -34.62 -26.82
CA GLN A 254 -38.19 -35.34 -27.35
C GLN A 254 -37.81 -36.57 -26.50
N ARG A 255 -38.80 -37.36 -26.07
CA ARG A 255 -38.66 -38.42 -25.06
C ARG A 255 -37.66 -39.52 -25.42
N ASP A 256 -37.57 -39.85 -26.70
CA ASP A 256 -36.68 -40.92 -27.21
C ASP A 256 -35.22 -40.45 -27.42
N THR A 257 -34.93 -39.19 -27.10
CA THR A 257 -33.59 -38.61 -27.27
C THR A 257 -32.65 -39.18 -26.21
N THR A 258 -31.49 -39.69 -26.65
CA THR A 258 -30.48 -40.22 -25.74
C THR A 258 -29.72 -39.11 -25.04
N LEU A 259 -29.25 -39.38 -23.81
CA LEU A 259 -28.49 -38.41 -23.04
C LEU A 259 -27.20 -38.00 -23.77
N ARG A 260 -26.56 -38.92 -24.48
CA ARG A 260 -25.37 -38.65 -25.31
C ARG A 260 -25.57 -37.49 -26.28
N SER A 261 -26.73 -37.40 -26.92
CA SER A 261 -27.01 -36.38 -27.94
C SER A 261 -27.29 -34.98 -27.36
N LEU A 262 -27.72 -34.92 -26.10
CA LEU A 262 -28.00 -33.69 -25.37
C LEU A 262 -26.82 -33.23 -24.50
N ALA A 263 -25.93 -34.16 -24.15
CA ALA A 263 -24.76 -33.87 -23.35
C ALA A 263 -23.74 -33.02 -24.11
N ARG A 264 -23.06 -32.15 -23.37
CA ARG A 264 -22.01 -31.27 -23.91
C ARG A 264 -20.65 -31.85 -23.60
N GLN A 265 -19.66 -31.55 -24.45
CA GLN A 265 -18.29 -32.00 -24.26
C GLN A 265 -17.75 -31.56 -22.89
N PRO A 266 -17.18 -32.48 -22.09
CA PRO A 266 -16.67 -32.17 -20.77
C PRO A 266 -15.36 -31.36 -20.87
N LEU A 267 -15.18 -30.40 -19.97
CA LEU A 267 -13.88 -29.75 -19.79
C LEU A 267 -13.06 -30.62 -18.82
N VAL A 268 -11.91 -31.10 -19.28
CA VAL A 268 -10.97 -31.89 -18.47
C VAL A 268 -9.82 -30.98 -18.06
N VAL A 269 -9.49 -30.99 -16.77
CA VAL A 269 -8.37 -30.25 -16.19
C VAL A 269 -7.39 -31.23 -15.55
N PRO A 270 -6.08 -30.94 -15.57
CA PRO A 270 -5.05 -31.77 -14.96
C PRO A 270 -5.14 -31.80 -13.43
#